data_AF-A0A1B6KF73-F1
#
_entry.id   AF-A0A1B6KF73-F1
#
_cell.length_a   1.000
_cell.length_b   1.000
_cell.length_c   1.000
_cell.angle_alpha   90.00
_cell.angle_beta   90.00
_cell.angle_gamma   90.00
#
_symmetry.space_group_name_H-M   'P 1'
#
loop_
_entity.id
_entity.type
_entity.pdbx_description
1 polymer ?
#
loop_
_entity_poly.entity_id
_entity_poly.type
_entity_poly.pdbx_seq_one_letter_code
_entity_poly.pdbx_strand_id
1 'polypeptide(L)'
;LFPWLARVYDRDIPNKRPKNSEPEVPEGAGKEVKSKTHTFYQVLIDARDCPYIRAQAEAVTFLGNQDSSRSLYAIPGLDYVAHEDIIPYTTTEKQPLQHELFDKFLVYQPEKDPPFGALDTLRAWQKKNHPWLELSDVHKETTENIRVTVIPFYMGCRESPTSSVYWWRYCIRLENLGDMSVQLRERHWRIFSLSGTLETVRGRGVVGQEPVLSRNLPAFQYSSHVSLQAPSGHMWGTFRMEREDGYTFDCRIPPFSLESKGDEGTTPAPATPTTTTSTTGSE
;
A
#
# COMPACT_ATOMS: atom_id res chain seq x y z
N LEU A 1 -13.48 2.44 8.35
CA LEU A 1 -13.58 1.15 9.08
C LEU A 1 -12.71 1.16 10.33
N PHE A 2 -11.39 1.20 10.19
CA PHE A 2 -10.45 1.31 11.31
C PHE A 2 -9.18 2.02 10.86
N PRO A 3 -8.47 2.69 11.79
CA PRO A 3 -7.19 3.32 11.50
C PRO A 3 -6.05 2.29 11.49
N TRP A 4 -4.95 2.63 10.84
CA TRP A 4 -3.62 2.10 11.14
C TRP A 4 -2.59 3.23 11.03
N LEU A 5 -1.40 3.01 11.60
CA LEU A 5 -0.29 3.94 11.53
C LEU A 5 0.69 3.50 10.44
N ALA A 6 0.99 4.39 9.49
CA ALA A 6 1.97 4.14 8.44
C ALA A 6 3.14 5.12 8.57
N ARG A 7 4.36 4.64 8.32
CA ARG A 7 5.52 5.54 8.20
C ARG A 7 5.50 6.17 6.81
N VAL A 8 5.52 7.49 6.77
CA VAL A 8 5.55 8.27 5.52
C VAL A 8 6.96 8.78 5.28
N TYR A 9 7.58 8.34 4.20
CA TYR A 9 8.85 8.82 3.68
C TYR A 9 8.58 9.87 2.60
N ASP A 10 8.49 11.12 3.04
CA ASP A 10 8.26 12.28 2.17
C ASP A 10 9.60 12.89 1.74
N ARG A 11 9.94 12.73 0.46
CA ARG A 11 11.19 13.25 -0.13
C ARG A 11 11.14 14.74 -0.45
N ASP A 12 9.96 15.36 -0.37
CA ASP A 12 9.80 16.79 -0.61
C ASP A 12 10.23 17.63 0.59
N ILE A 13 10.33 17.01 1.78
CA ILE A 13 10.74 17.68 3.01
C ILE A 13 12.27 17.68 3.10
N PRO A 14 12.94 18.85 3.08
CA PRO A 14 14.39 18.91 3.18
C PRO A 14 14.86 18.34 4.51
N ASN A 15 15.80 17.40 4.43
CA ASN A 15 16.39 16.79 5.61
C ASN A 15 17.33 17.82 6.29
N LYS A 16 16.83 18.56 7.29
CA LYS A 16 17.68 19.50 8.06
C LYS A 16 18.78 18.69 8.77
N ARG A 17 20.01 18.73 8.23
CA ARG A 17 21.23 18.39 8.99
C ARG A 17 21.50 19.50 10.00
N PRO A 18 21.83 19.21 11.27
CA PRO A 18 22.46 20.21 12.12
C PRO A 18 23.77 20.66 11.47
N LYS A 19 23.98 21.97 11.36
CA LYS A 19 25.22 22.57 10.86
C LYS A 19 26.34 22.26 11.85
N ASN A 20 27.08 21.17 11.65
CA ASN A 20 28.47 20.97 12.09
C ASN A 20 29.00 19.62 11.58
N SER A 21 29.52 19.60 10.35
CA SER A 21 30.61 18.72 9.91
C SER A 21 31.09 19.10 8.50
N GLU A 22 32.42 19.19 8.34
CA GLU A 22 33.15 19.52 7.10
C GLU A 22 33.21 18.33 6.09
N PRO A 23 33.98 18.44 4.99
CA PRO A 23 33.52 18.51 3.60
C PRO A 23 33.28 17.15 2.92
N GLU A 24 32.64 17.24 1.75
CA GLU A 24 31.99 16.18 0.96
C GLU A 24 32.91 15.08 0.40
N VAL A 25 32.37 13.86 0.41
CA VAL A 25 32.81 12.67 -0.35
C VAL A 25 31.76 12.43 -1.45
N PRO A 26 32.14 12.01 -2.69
CA PRO A 26 31.29 12.18 -3.85
C PRO A 26 29.99 11.35 -3.82
N GLU A 27 28.97 11.93 -4.45
CA GLU A 27 27.57 11.48 -4.49
C GLU A 27 27.40 10.06 -5.04
N GLY A 28 26.67 9.25 -4.27
CA GLY A 28 26.31 7.86 -4.62
C GLY A 28 25.55 7.10 -3.53
N ALA A 29 25.48 7.63 -2.30
CA ALA A 29 24.75 7.02 -1.20
C ALA A 29 23.43 7.76 -0.94
N GLY A 30 22.32 7.01 -0.88
CA GLY A 30 20.97 7.55 -0.73
C GLY A 30 20.85 8.56 0.41
N LYS A 31 20.27 9.72 0.12
CA LYS A 31 19.86 10.67 1.16
C LYS A 31 18.86 9.93 2.08
N GLU A 32 19.24 9.73 3.33
CA GLU A 32 18.35 9.19 4.35
C GLU A 32 17.10 10.08 4.42
N VAL A 33 15.91 9.52 4.18
CA VAL A 33 14.65 10.27 4.22
C VAL A 33 14.05 10.07 5.61
N LYS A 34 13.90 11.14 6.40
CA LYS A 34 13.26 11.03 7.71
C LYS A 34 11.79 10.68 7.52
N SER A 35 11.35 9.57 8.13
CA SER A 35 9.95 9.21 8.13
C SER A 35 9.19 9.89 9.26
N LYS A 36 7.90 10.12 9.03
CA LYS A 36 6.93 10.53 10.05
C LYS A 36 5.75 9.58 10.03
N THR A 37 5.30 9.17 11.20
CA THR A 37 4.10 8.33 11.33
C THR A 37 2.85 9.16 11.07
N HIS A 38 1.99 8.70 10.16
CA HIS A 38 0.69 9.29 9.88
C HIS A 38 -0.40 8.23 9.99
N THR A 39 -1.62 8.68 10.32
CA THR A 39 -2.79 7.81 10.40
C THR A 39 -3.41 7.62 9.03
N PHE A 40 -3.64 6.37 8.65
CA PHE A 40 -4.41 5.97 7.47
C PHE A 40 -5.61 5.15 7.92
N TYR A 41 -6.58 4.98 7.02
CA TYR A 41 -7.82 4.28 7.31
C TYR A 41 -8.16 3.32 6.20
N GLN A 42 -8.63 2.13 6.57
CA GLN A 42 -9.35 1.29 5.62
C GLN A 42 -10.79 1.78 5.57
N VAL A 43 -11.33 1.98 4.38
CA VAL A 43 -12.65 2.61 4.17
C VAL A 43 -13.52 1.80 3.22
N LEU A 44 -14.83 2.07 3.28
CA LEU A 44 -15.79 1.63 2.29
C LEU A 44 -16.18 2.84 1.45
N ILE A 45 -16.26 2.65 0.14
CA ILE A 45 -16.72 3.63 -0.85
C ILE A 45 -18.21 3.37 -1.08
N ASP A 46 -19.02 4.42 -1.20
CA ASP A 46 -20.42 4.27 -1.59
C ASP A 46 -20.53 3.80 -3.04
N ALA A 47 -21.28 2.73 -3.28
CA ALA A 47 -21.44 2.17 -4.63
C ALA A 47 -22.07 3.15 -5.64
N ARG A 48 -22.82 4.15 -5.15
CA ARG A 48 -23.42 5.21 -5.98
C ARG A 48 -22.36 6.14 -6.57
N ASP A 49 -21.20 6.24 -5.93
CA ASP A 49 -20.10 7.10 -6.38
C ASP A 49 -19.16 6.38 -7.37
N CYS A 50 -19.20 5.05 -7.44
CA CYS A 50 -18.35 4.23 -8.31
C CYS A 50 -18.32 4.69 -9.79
N PRO A 51 -19.45 5.07 -10.44
CA PRO A 51 -19.42 5.57 -11.81
C PRO A 51 -18.62 6.86 -12.02
N TYR A 52 -18.39 7.64 -10.96
CA TYR A 52 -17.63 8.90 -11.00
C TYR A 52 -16.14 8.69 -10.65
N ILE A 53 -15.77 7.49 -10.21
CA ILE A 53 -14.38 7.12 -9.93
C ILE A 53 -13.70 6.85 -11.27
N ARG A 54 -12.75 7.72 -11.64
CA ARG A 54 -11.95 7.59 -12.88
C ARG A 54 -11.03 6.37 -12.86
N ALA A 55 -10.76 5.84 -11.67
CA ALA A 55 -9.89 4.70 -11.41
C ALA A 55 -10.63 3.35 -11.43
N GLN A 56 -9.90 2.25 -11.25
CA GLN A 56 -10.51 0.94 -11.02
C GLN A 56 -11.27 0.93 -9.68
N ALA A 57 -12.59 0.70 -9.71
CA ALA A 57 -13.44 0.53 -8.51
C ALA A 57 -13.09 -0.71 -7.67
N GLU A 58 -12.30 -1.63 -8.24
CA GLU A 58 -11.77 -2.86 -7.62
C GLU A 58 -10.31 -2.71 -7.19
N ALA A 59 -9.99 -1.58 -6.54
CA ALA A 59 -8.62 -1.21 -6.22
C ALA A 59 -7.96 -2.08 -5.14
N VAL A 60 -8.72 -2.85 -4.35
CA VAL A 60 -8.18 -3.68 -3.26
C VAL A 60 -8.40 -5.15 -3.54
N THR A 61 -7.31 -5.82 -3.90
CA THR A 61 -7.27 -7.25 -4.17
C THR A 61 -6.56 -8.03 -3.09
N PHE A 62 -6.92 -9.30 -2.98
CA PHE A 62 -6.36 -10.28 -2.07
C PHE A 62 -5.94 -11.53 -2.85
N LEU A 63 -4.98 -12.26 -2.29
CA LEU A 63 -4.56 -13.55 -2.83
C LEU A 63 -5.60 -14.62 -2.46
N GLY A 64 -6.20 -15.29 -3.45
CA GLY A 64 -7.10 -16.42 -3.24
C GLY A 64 -6.37 -17.69 -2.80
N ASN A 65 -7.13 -18.66 -2.27
CA ASN A 65 -6.61 -19.96 -1.81
C ASN A 65 -5.97 -20.78 -2.95
N GLN A 66 -5.08 -21.71 -2.57
CA GLN A 66 -4.17 -22.44 -3.46
C GLN A 66 -4.84 -23.29 -4.56
N ASP A 67 -6.11 -23.70 -4.39
CA ASP A 67 -6.81 -24.58 -5.34
C ASP A 67 -7.18 -23.93 -6.68
N SER A 68 -7.02 -22.61 -6.80
CA SER A 68 -7.33 -21.85 -8.02
C SER A 68 -6.07 -21.14 -8.52
N SER A 69 -5.62 -21.55 -9.70
CA SER A 69 -4.26 -21.37 -10.22
C SER A 69 -3.81 -19.93 -10.45
N ARG A 70 -4.62 -18.90 -10.19
CA ARG A 70 -4.24 -17.48 -10.34
C ARG A 70 -5.18 -16.43 -9.74
N SER A 71 -6.29 -16.80 -9.09
CA SER A 71 -7.33 -15.82 -8.75
C SER A 71 -6.95 -14.94 -7.57
N LEU A 72 -6.34 -13.80 -7.89
CA LEU A 72 -6.57 -12.60 -7.10
C LEU A 72 -8.08 -12.33 -7.09
N TYR A 73 -8.64 -12.01 -5.94
CA TYR A 73 -10.02 -11.56 -5.83
C TYR A 73 -10.05 -10.14 -5.30
N ALA A 74 -10.94 -9.30 -5.81
CA ALA A 74 -11.15 -7.95 -5.32
C ALA A 74 -12.31 -7.91 -4.35
N ILE A 75 -12.26 -6.95 -3.42
CA ILE A 75 -13.45 -6.50 -2.69
C ILE A 75 -13.81 -5.13 -3.27
N PRO A 76 -14.84 -5.05 -4.14
CA PRO A 76 -15.30 -3.78 -4.69
C PRO A 76 -15.64 -2.80 -3.57
N GLY A 77 -15.29 -1.53 -3.76
CA GLY A 77 -15.59 -0.47 -2.80
C GLY A 77 -14.78 -0.48 -1.51
N LEU A 78 -13.82 -1.39 -1.34
CA LEU A 78 -12.82 -1.30 -0.27
C LEU A 78 -11.65 -0.43 -0.72
N ASP A 79 -11.19 0.52 0.11
CA ASP A 79 -10.02 1.36 -0.21
C ASP A 79 -9.27 1.83 1.05
N TYR A 80 -8.24 2.64 0.84
CA TYR A 80 -7.30 3.15 1.82
C TYR A 80 -7.11 4.65 1.65
N VAL A 81 -7.32 5.41 2.72
CA VAL A 81 -7.21 6.89 2.68
C VAL A 81 -6.33 7.42 3.80
N ALA A 82 -5.61 8.50 3.53
CA ALA A 82 -4.89 9.23 4.57
C ALA A 82 -5.87 10.01 5.46
N HIS A 83 -5.49 10.31 6.70
CA HIS A 83 -6.31 11.14 7.58
C HIS A 83 -6.66 12.50 6.96
N GLU A 84 -5.71 13.11 6.24
CA GLU A 84 -5.88 14.41 5.57
C GLU A 84 -6.87 14.39 4.40
N ASP A 85 -7.19 13.22 3.85
CA ASP A 85 -8.18 13.06 2.78
C ASP A 85 -9.62 12.95 3.32
N ILE A 86 -9.80 12.83 4.64
CA ILE A 86 -11.12 12.66 5.25
C ILE A 86 -11.75 14.03 5.51
N ILE A 87 -12.87 14.29 4.85
CA ILE A 87 -13.76 15.41 5.16
C ILE A 87 -14.93 14.85 5.99
N PRO A 88 -14.90 14.99 7.33
CA PRO A 88 -15.94 14.42 8.18
C PRO A 88 -17.26 15.14 7.97
N TYR A 89 -18.34 14.37 7.87
CA TYR A 89 -19.71 14.87 7.90
C TYR A 89 -20.59 13.95 8.76
N THR A 90 -21.74 14.46 9.18
CA THR A 90 -22.72 13.71 9.96
C THR A 90 -24.04 13.59 9.19
N THR A 91 -24.79 12.53 9.45
CA THR A 91 -26.08 12.27 8.82
C THR A 91 -27.01 11.58 9.81
N THR A 92 -28.31 11.81 9.65
CA THR A 92 -29.37 11.14 10.42
C THR A 92 -29.87 9.87 9.73
N GLU A 93 -29.37 9.55 8.54
CA GLU A 93 -29.73 8.33 7.81
C GLU A 93 -29.20 7.09 8.54
N LYS A 94 -30.04 6.07 8.67
CA LYS A 94 -29.65 4.78 9.28
C LYS A 94 -28.76 3.93 8.36
N GLN A 95 -28.86 4.15 7.05
CA GLN A 95 -28.05 3.50 6.01
C GLN A 95 -27.41 4.57 5.11
N PRO A 96 -26.38 5.27 5.61
CA PRO A 96 -25.78 6.39 4.91
C PRO A 96 -24.89 6.00 3.73
N LEU A 97 -24.45 4.73 3.67
CA LEU A 97 -23.60 4.20 2.62
C LEU A 97 -24.26 3.00 1.94
N GLN A 98 -24.37 3.04 0.61
CA GLN A 98 -24.78 1.88 -0.17
C GLN A 98 -23.56 0.97 -0.43
N HIS A 99 -23.34 -0.03 0.42
CA HIS A 99 -22.22 -0.95 0.27
C HIS A 99 -22.52 -2.34 0.85
N GLU A 100 -22.15 -3.42 0.17
CA GLU A 100 -22.47 -4.80 0.58
C GLU A 100 -21.90 -5.20 1.95
N LEU A 101 -20.77 -4.60 2.33
CA LEU A 101 -20.12 -4.82 3.62
C LEU A 101 -20.62 -3.91 4.75
N PHE A 102 -21.46 -2.91 4.47
CA PHE A 102 -21.85 -1.90 5.46
C PHE A 102 -22.57 -2.56 6.65
N ASP A 103 -23.72 -3.21 6.41
CA ASP A 103 -24.50 -3.90 7.44
C ASP A 103 -23.79 -5.15 7.99
N LYS A 104 -22.80 -5.68 7.25
CA LYS A 104 -21.96 -6.77 7.74
C LYS A 104 -20.92 -6.29 8.74
N PHE A 105 -20.51 -5.02 8.72
CA PHE A 105 -19.44 -4.50 9.56
C PHE A 105 -19.91 -3.55 10.65
N LEU A 106 -20.99 -2.82 10.40
CA LEU A 106 -21.47 -1.74 11.26
C LEU A 106 -22.92 -1.97 11.66
N VAL A 107 -23.26 -1.55 12.87
CA VAL A 107 -24.63 -1.54 13.39
C VAL A 107 -24.95 -0.15 13.91
N TYR A 108 -26.12 0.37 13.56
CA TYR A 108 -26.58 1.67 14.04
C TYR A 108 -26.74 1.67 15.57
N GLN A 109 -26.09 2.63 16.24
CA GLN A 109 -26.09 2.79 17.70
C GLN A 109 -26.24 4.28 18.02
N PRO A 110 -27.46 4.77 18.32
CA PRO A 110 -27.73 6.20 18.46
C PRO A 110 -27.00 6.86 19.64
N GLU A 111 -26.58 6.07 20.63
CA GLU A 111 -25.85 6.54 21.81
C GLU A 111 -24.34 6.78 21.55
N LYS A 112 -23.85 6.54 20.32
CA LYS A 112 -22.45 6.73 19.94
C LYS A 112 -22.27 7.90 19.00
N ASP A 113 -21.05 8.43 18.98
CA ASP A 113 -20.59 9.40 17.98
C ASP A 113 -19.26 8.92 17.36
N PRO A 114 -19.23 8.55 16.06
CA PRO A 114 -20.38 8.47 15.14
C PRO A 114 -21.40 7.38 15.55
N PRO A 115 -22.66 7.44 15.08
CA PRO A 115 -23.77 6.58 15.54
C PRO A 115 -23.71 5.15 14.97
N PHE A 116 -22.51 4.57 14.88
CA PHE A 116 -22.26 3.22 14.38
C PHE A 116 -21.28 2.48 15.28
N GLY A 117 -21.65 1.27 15.70
CA GLY A 117 -20.78 0.34 16.40
C GLY A 117 -20.20 -0.72 15.46
N ALA A 118 -18.97 -1.16 15.75
CA ALA A 118 -18.37 -2.30 15.07
C ALA A 118 -19.04 -3.63 15.48
N LEU A 119 -19.43 -4.44 14.49
CA LEU A 119 -19.83 -5.83 14.67
C LEU A 119 -18.60 -6.75 14.83
N ASP A 120 -18.80 -7.98 15.31
CA ASP A 120 -17.71 -8.95 15.52
C ASP A 120 -17.02 -9.37 14.23
N THR A 121 -17.76 -9.40 13.13
CA THR A 121 -17.27 -9.52 11.75
C THR A 121 -16.23 -8.45 11.40
N LEU A 122 -16.47 -7.17 11.74
CA LEU A 122 -15.50 -6.09 11.52
C LEU A 122 -14.30 -6.25 12.44
N ARG A 123 -14.49 -6.64 13.70
CA ARG A 123 -13.38 -6.88 14.64
C ARG A 123 -12.49 -8.03 14.18
N ALA A 124 -13.08 -9.13 13.73
CA ALA A 124 -12.36 -10.26 13.17
C ALA A 124 -11.61 -9.89 11.89
N TRP A 125 -12.26 -9.10 11.01
CA TRP A 125 -11.65 -8.57 9.81
C TRP A 125 -10.46 -7.66 10.12
N GLN A 126 -10.59 -6.73 11.07
CA GLN A 126 -9.50 -5.87 11.54
C GLN A 126 -8.34 -6.71 12.10
N LYS A 127 -8.63 -7.67 13.01
CA LYS A 127 -7.60 -8.55 13.59
C LYS A 127 -6.82 -9.33 12.52
N LYS A 128 -7.48 -9.74 11.44
CA LYS A 128 -6.86 -10.46 10.33
C LYS A 128 -6.00 -9.55 9.44
N ASN A 129 -6.46 -8.33 9.16
CA ASN A 129 -5.86 -7.46 8.14
C ASN A 129 -4.84 -6.46 8.71
N HIS A 130 -5.01 -6.02 9.96
CA HIS A 130 -4.17 -4.99 10.58
C HIS A 130 -2.66 -5.33 10.56
N PRO A 131 -2.21 -6.55 10.87
CA PRO A 131 -0.78 -6.88 10.86
C PRO A 131 -0.12 -6.72 9.48
N TRP A 132 -0.88 -6.88 8.39
CA TRP A 132 -0.34 -6.73 7.03
C TRP A 132 -0.26 -5.27 6.60
N LEU A 133 -1.10 -4.41 7.18
CA LEU A 133 -1.09 -2.97 6.93
C LEU A 133 0.09 -2.28 7.60
N GLU A 134 0.60 -2.83 8.70
CA GLU A 134 1.80 -2.33 9.39
C GLU A 134 3.08 -2.47 8.55
N LEU A 135 3.09 -3.37 7.54
CA LEU A 135 4.16 -3.49 6.56
C LEU A 135 4.09 -2.43 5.45
N SER A 136 2.99 -1.67 5.40
CA SER A 136 2.67 -0.77 4.27
C SER A 136 3.17 0.64 4.55
N ASP A 137 4.49 0.84 4.40
CA ASP A 137 5.10 2.17 4.43
C ASP A 137 4.66 3.02 3.22
N VAL A 138 4.56 4.33 3.39
CA VAL A 138 4.11 5.26 2.36
C VAL A 138 5.29 6.06 1.84
N HIS A 139 5.45 6.13 0.52
CA HIS A 139 6.56 6.80 -0.13
C HIS A 139 6.05 7.91 -1.03
N LYS A 140 6.61 9.12 -0.89
CA LYS A 140 6.15 10.29 -1.62
C LYS A 140 7.34 11.08 -2.19
N GLU A 141 7.23 11.48 -3.45
CA GLU A 141 8.19 12.37 -4.13
C GLU A 141 7.46 13.22 -5.18
N THR A 142 7.80 14.51 -5.25
CA THR A 142 7.28 15.45 -6.23
C THR A 142 8.36 15.79 -7.26
N THR A 143 8.02 15.67 -8.54
CA THR A 143 8.87 16.08 -9.67
C THR A 143 8.05 16.97 -10.60
N GLU A 144 8.53 18.18 -10.90
CA GLU A 144 7.86 19.10 -11.85
C GLU A 144 6.38 19.33 -11.49
N ASN A 145 6.11 19.58 -10.20
CA ASN A 145 4.77 19.74 -9.60
C ASN A 145 3.86 18.51 -9.68
N ILE A 146 4.36 17.36 -10.15
CA ILE A 146 3.62 16.10 -10.11
C ILE A 146 4.10 15.30 -8.91
N ARG A 147 3.19 15.13 -7.94
CA ARG A 147 3.42 14.34 -6.75
C ARG A 147 3.00 12.90 -7.00
N VAL A 148 3.91 11.97 -6.68
CA VAL A 148 3.65 10.53 -6.70
C VAL A 148 3.69 10.02 -5.27
N THR A 149 2.58 9.42 -4.83
CA THR A 149 2.47 8.71 -3.55
C THR A 149 2.30 7.22 -3.83
N VAL A 150 3.08 6.37 -3.17
CA VAL A 150 3.06 4.91 -3.33
C VAL A 150 2.87 4.22 -1.99
N ILE A 151 1.99 3.22 -1.96
CA ILE A 151 1.77 2.35 -0.80
C ILE A 151 1.79 0.88 -1.27
N PRO A 152 2.82 0.09 -0.92
CA PRO A 152 2.84 -1.35 -1.16
C PRO A 152 2.08 -2.09 -0.06
N PHE A 153 1.38 -3.16 -0.44
CA PHE A 153 0.60 -4.02 0.43
C PHE A 153 0.97 -5.47 0.14
N TYR A 154 1.54 -6.17 1.12
CA TYR A 154 1.80 -7.60 1.00
C TYR A 154 0.48 -8.39 0.98
N MET A 155 0.34 -9.29 0.01
CA MET A 155 -0.88 -10.08 -0.19
C MET A 155 -0.73 -11.54 0.25
N GLY A 156 0.50 -11.99 0.53
CA GLY A 156 0.82 -13.38 0.86
C GLY A 156 1.78 -14.01 -0.16
N CYS A 157 2.08 -15.29 0.07
CA CYS A 157 2.88 -16.10 -0.84
C CYS A 157 2.14 -17.39 -1.21
N ARG A 158 2.55 -17.98 -2.34
CA ARG A 158 2.18 -19.34 -2.73
C ARG A 158 3.44 -20.17 -2.81
N GLU A 159 3.47 -21.24 -2.04
CA GLU A 159 4.56 -22.21 -2.04
C GLU A 159 4.21 -23.37 -2.95
N SER A 160 5.22 -23.82 -3.69
CA SER A 160 5.23 -25.07 -4.43
C SER A 160 6.43 -25.88 -3.94
N PRO A 161 6.49 -27.20 -4.20
CA PRO A 161 7.61 -28.03 -3.74
C PRO A 161 9.00 -27.53 -4.16
N THR A 162 9.08 -26.69 -5.20
CA THR A 162 10.35 -26.22 -5.79
C THR A 162 10.52 -24.70 -5.78
N SER A 163 9.50 -23.92 -5.42
CA SER A 163 9.58 -22.45 -5.45
C SER A 163 8.49 -21.77 -4.62
N SER A 164 8.78 -20.58 -4.11
CA SER A 164 7.80 -19.71 -3.45
C SER A 164 7.63 -18.42 -4.25
N VAL A 165 6.38 -18.03 -4.52
CA VAL A 165 6.03 -16.79 -5.21
C VAL A 165 5.30 -15.87 -4.25
N TYR A 166 5.86 -14.70 -4.01
CA TYR A 166 5.36 -13.68 -3.11
C TYR A 166 4.64 -12.60 -3.90
N TRP A 167 3.50 -12.11 -3.39
CA TRP A 167 2.62 -11.17 -4.09
C TRP A 167 2.45 -9.89 -3.30
N TRP A 168 2.55 -8.76 -4.00
CA TRP A 168 2.19 -7.45 -3.46
C TRP A 168 1.24 -6.74 -4.41
N ARG A 169 0.32 -5.98 -3.84
CA ARG A 169 -0.40 -4.92 -4.54
C ARG A 169 0.26 -3.61 -4.18
N TYR A 170 0.28 -2.65 -5.08
CA TYR A 170 0.66 -1.28 -4.76
C TYR A 170 -0.45 -0.32 -5.19
N CYS A 171 -0.72 0.68 -4.35
CA CYS A 171 -1.56 1.83 -4.69
C CYS A 171 -0.65 2.99 -5.06
N ILE A 172 -0.94 3.63 -6.20
CA ILE A 172 -0.23 4.83 -6.66
C ILE A 172 -1.23 5.94 -6.86
N ARG A 173 -0.96 7.07 -6.22
CA ARG A 173 -1.69 8.32 -6.40
C ARG A 173 -0.79 9.34 -7.08
N LEU A 174 -1.27 9.88 -8.19
CA LEU A 174 -0.68 10.96 -8.96
C LEU A 174 -1.48 12.23 -8.69
N GLU A 175 -0.79 13.32 -8.36
CA GLU A 175 -1.42 14.62 -8.11
C GLU A 175 -0.66 15.70 -8.87
N ASN A 176 -1.38 16.48 -9.66
CA ASN A 176 -0.87 17.68 -10.31
C ASN A 176 -1.07 18.87 -9.37
N LEU A 177 0.04 19.36 -8.81
CA LEU A 177 0.11 20.55 -7.96
C LEU A 177 0.40 21.80 -8.78
N GLY A 178 0.60 21.65 -10.09
CA GLY A 178 0.86 22.71 -11.04
C GLY A 178 -0.41 23.22 -11.72
N ASP A 179 -0.22 24.25 -12.53
CA ASP A 179 -1.32 24.97 -13.16
C ASP A 179 -1.68 24.45 -14.56
N MET A 180 -0.71 23.86 -15.26
CA MET A 180 -0.84 23.34 -16.62
C MET A 180 -1.28 21.89 -16.60
N SER A 181 -2.08 21.48 -17.58
CA SER A 181 -2.49 20.08 -17.70
C SER A 181 -1.31 19.21 -18.12
N VAL A 182 -1.22 18.01 -17.54
CA VAL A 182 -0.23 16.99 -17.91
C VAL A 182 -0.92 15.66 -18.17
N GLN A 183 -0.38 14.87 -19.08
CA GLN A 183 -0.85 13.53 -19.39
C GLN A 183 0.25 12.50 -19.14
N LEU A 184 -0.09 11.43 -18.43
CA LEU A 184 0.80 10.27 -18.29
C LEU A 184 0.78 9.47 -19.60
N ARG A 185 1.94 9.32 -20.23
CA ARG A 185 2.12 8.58 -21.49
C ARG A 185 2.69 7.19 -21.30
N GLU A 186 3.72 7.06 -20.47
CA GLU A 186 4.43 5.79 -20.31
C GLU A 186 4.81 5.56 -18.85
N ARG A 187 4.99 4.28 -18.51
CA ARG A 187 5.58 3.83 -17.25
C ARG A 187 6.87 3.07 -17.53
N HIS A 188 7.86 3.28 -16.69
CA HIS A 188 9.11 2.56 -16.68
C HIS A 188 9.46 2.15 -15.26
N TRP A 189 9.33 0.86 -14.97
CA TRP A 189 9.59 0.26 -13.68
C TRP A 189 10.93 -0.47 -13.67
N ARG A 190 11.62 -0.41 -12.53
CA ARG A 190 12.78 -1.21 -12.18
C ARG A 190 12.45 -1.95 -10.88
N ILE A 191 12.62 -3.26 -10.91
CA ILE A 191 12.23 -4.16 -9.85
C ILE A 191 13.45 -4.99 -9.50
N PHE A 192 13.99 -4.79 -8.30
CA PHE A 192 15.16 -5.50 -7.82
C PHE A 192 14.78 -6.44 -6.70
N SER A 193 14.91 -7.75 -6.92
CA SER A 193 14.62 -8.76 -5.89
C SER A 193 15.84 -9.01 -5.00
N LEU A 194 15.60 -9.50 -3.79
CA LEU A 194 16.69 -9.93 -2.88
C LEU A 194 17.56 -11.06 -3.47
N SER A 195 17.03 -11.84 -4.43
CA SER A 195 17.81 -12.86 -5.16
C SER A 195 18.87 -12.26 -6.09
N GLY A 196 18.92 -10.92 -6.24
CA GLY A 196 19.85 -10.22 -7.12
C GLY A 196 19.33 -10.03 -8.55
N THR A 197 18.08 -10.39 -8.83
CA THR A 197 17.47 -10.22 -10.15
C THR A 197 16.98 -8.78 -10.32
N LEU A 198 17.38 -8.13 -11.42
CA LEU A 198 16.85 -6.83 -11.83
C LEU A 198 15.93 -7.00 -13.04
N GLU A 199 14.64 -6.77 -12.86
CA GLU A 199 13.64 -6.73 -13.92
C GLU A 199 13.31 -5.30 -14.30
N THR A 200 13.02 -5.06 -15.58
CA THR A 200 12.60 -3.76 -16.09
C THR A 200 11.31 -3.92 -16.89
N VAL A 201 10.31 -3.11 -16.58
CA VAL A 201 9.01 -3.13 -17.28
C VAL A 201 8.76 -1.76 -17.87
N ARG A 202 8.54 -1.69 -19.18
CA ARG A 202 8.13 -0.48 -19.89
C ARG A 202 6.79 -0.69 -20.57
N GLY A 203 5.97 0.34 -20.62
CA GLY A 203 4.71 0.28 -21.35
C GLY A 203 3.94 1.59 -21.37
N ARG A 204 2.99 1.67 -22.30
CA ARG A 204 2.09 2.82 -22.43
C ARG A 204 1.09 2.86 -21.28
N GLY A 205 0.88 4.07 -20.74
CA GLY A 205 -0.09 4.35 -19.70
C GLY A 205 0.12 3.57 -18.40
N VAL A 206 -0.92 3.52 -17.58
CA VAL A 206 -1.06 2.71 -16.36
C VAL A 206 -2.42 2.04 -16.39
N VAL A 207 -2.48 0.73 -16.09
CA VAL A 207 -3.73 -0.06 -16.08
C VAL A 207 -4.63 0.13 -17.32
N GLY A 208 -4.02 0.33 -18.49
CA GLY A 208 -4.72 0.55 -19.76
C GLY A 208 -5.18 2.00 -20.01
N GLN A 209 -4.82 2.94 -19.13
CA GLN A 209 -5.21 4.34 -19.21
C GLN A 209 -4.00 5.28 -19.33
N GLU A 210 -4.18 6.41 -20.00
CA GLU A 210 -3.23 7.55 -20.05
C GLU A 210 -3.89 8.76 -19.40
N PRO A 211 -3.95 8.82 -18.06
CA PRO A 211 -4.73 9.83 -17.35
C PRO A 211 -4.20 11.24 -17.61
N VAL A 212 -5.12 12.15 -17.89
CA VAL A 212 -4.89 13.60 -17.90
C VAL A 212 -5.13 14.13 -16.48
N LEU A 213 -4.17 14.87 -15.95
CA LEU A 213 -4.24 15.61 -14.69
C LEU A 213 -4.31 17.10 -15.00
N SER A 214 -5.47 17.70 -14.77
CA SER A 214 -5.74 19.13 -15.00
C SER A 214 -6.22 19.77 -13.70
N ARG A 215 -6.35 21.10 -13.66
CA ARG A 215 -6.89 21.79 -12.46
C ARG A 215 -8.25 21.26 -12.00
N ASN A 216 -9.13 20.89 -12.94
CA ASN A 216 -10.46 20.37 -12.63
C ASN A 216 -10.44 18.90 -12.20
N LEU A 217 -9.38 18.17 -12.60
CA LEU A 217 -9.20 16.75 -12.31
C LEU A 217 -7.74 16.51 -11.89
N PRO A 218 -7.31 17.05 -10.73
CA PRO A 218 -5.90 17.16 -10.39
C PRO A 218 -5.28 15.85 -9.93
N ALA A 219 -6.09 14.84 -9.63
CA ALA A 219 -5.62 13.57 -9.09
C ALA A 219 -6.08 12.36 -9.91
N PHE A 220 -5.26 11.33 -9.90
CA PHE A 220 -5.57 9.99 -10.41
C PHE A 220 -4.92 8.95 -9.50
N GLN A 221 -5.70 7.98 -9.04
CA GLN A 221 -5.23 6.88 -8.22
C GLN A 221 -5.43 5.56 -8.96
N TYR A 222 -4.52 4.61 -8.83
CA TYR A 222 -4.73 3.26 -9.33
C TYR A 222 -4.00 2.23 -8.49
N SER A 223 -4.45 0.98 -8.59
CA SER A 223 -3.78 -0.16 -7.98
C SER A 223 -3.29 -1.13 -9.04
N SER A 224 -2.17 -1.79 -8.79
CA SER A 224 -1.69 -2.91 -9.60
C SER A 224 -0.83 -3.84 -8.75
N HIS A 225 -0.27 -4.88 -9.34
CA HIS A 225 0.34 -6.00 -8.63
C HIS A 225 1.73 -6.30 -9.15
N VAL A 226 2.53 -6.90 -8.29
CA VAL A 226 3.85 -7.45 -8.61
C VAL A 226 4.01 -8.77 -7.86
N SER A 227 4.70 -9.72 -8.49
CA SER A 227 5.08 -10.98 -7.87
C SER A 227 6.59 -11.16 -7.95
N LEU A 228 7.21 -11.63 -6.86
CA LEU A 228 8.63 -11.96 -6.83
C LEU A 228 8.85 -13.42 -6.43
N GLN A 229 9.92 -14.04 -6.94
CA GLN A 229 10.44 -15.31 -6.43
C GLN A 229 11.42 -15.10 -5.26
N ALA A 230 11.18 -14.05 -4.46
CA ALA A 230 11.98 -13.68 -3.30
C ALA A 230 11.07 -13.04 -2.23
N PRO A 231 11.38 -13.20 -0.93
CA PRO A 231 10.56 -12.66 0.16
C PRO A 231 10.65 -11.13 0.26
N SER A 232 11.66 -10.51 -0.35
CA SER A 232 11.75 -9.06 -0.41
C SER A 232 12.37 -8.54 -1.70
N GLY A 233 12.21 -7.24 -1.91
CA GLY A 233 12.78 -6.50 -3.03
C GLY A 233 12.51 -5.00 -2.93
N HIS A 234 12.97 -4.27 -3.94
CA HIS A 234 12.76 -2.83 -4.07
C HIS A 234 12.21 -2.52 -5.46
N MET A 235 11.27 -1.59 -5.52
CA MET A 235 10.72 -1.07 -6.76
C MET A 235 10.89 0.44 -6.84
N TRP A 236 11.23 0.93 -8.02
CA TRP A 236 11.26 2.34 -8.35
C TRP A 236 11.08 2.52 -9.85
N GLY A 237 10.92 3.76 -10.31
CA GLY A 237 10.69 3.99 -11.72
C GLY A 237 10.45 5.43 -12.08
N THR A 238 9.91 5.62 -13.28
CA THR A 238 9.51 6.90 -13.83
C THR A 238 8.23 6.79 -14.63
N PHE A 239 7.40 7.82 -14.56
CA PHE A 239 6.32 8.06 -15.52
C PHE A 239 6.79 9.09 -16.54
N ARG A 240 6.64 8.79 -17.84
CA ARG A 240 6.79 9.79 -18.89
C ARG A 240 5.53 10.65 -18.90
N MET A 241 5.69 11.93 -18.60
CA MET A 241 4.62 12.92 -18.63
C MET A 241 4.77 13.80 -19.87
N GLU A 242 3.64 14.22 -20.43
CA GLU A 242 3.55 15.19 -21.51
C GLU A 242 2.62 16.32 -21.08
N ARG A 243 3.14 17.54 -21.04
CA ARG A 243 2.38 18.73 -20.70
C ARG A 243 1.62 19.24 -21.92
N GLU A 244 0.57 20.03 -21.71
CA GLU A 244 -0.29 20.57 -22.78
C GLU A 244 0.43 21.43 -23.83
N ASP A 245 1.61 21.97 -23.51
CA ASP A 245 2.50 22.69 -24.44
C ASP A 245 3.43 21.77 -25.26
N GLY A 246 3.31 20.45 -25.10
CA GLY A 246 4.14 19.44 -25.75
C GLY A 246 5.46 19.15 -25.04
N TYR A 247 5.78 19.84 -23.94
CA TYR A 247 6.98 19.55 -23.15
C TYR A 247 6.83 18.20 -22.44
N THR A 248 7.83 17.33 -22.60
CA THR A 248 7.86 16.01 -21.97
C THR A 248 8.93 15.91 -20.90
N PHE A 249 8.60 15.29 -19.77
CA PHE A 249 9.53 15.07 -18.65
C PHE A 249 9.28 13.73 -17.97
N ASP A 250 10.27 13.28 -17.20
CA ASP A 250 10.16 12.03 -16.43
C ASP A 250 9.83 12.37 -14.97
N CYS A 251 8.62 12.02 -14.55
CA CYS A 251 8.18 12.13 -13.17
C CYS A 251 8.65 10.90 -12.39
N ARG A 252 9.37 11.10 -11.27
CA ARG A 252 9.95 9.99 -10.51
C ARG A 252 8.91 9.27 -9.67
N ILE A 253 9.03 7.95 -9.65
CA ILE A 253 8.35 7.11 -8.68
C ILE A 253 9.36 6.84 -7.56
N PRO A 254 9.09 7.27 -6.31
CA PRO A 254 10.04 7.10 -5.22
C PRO A 254 10.29 5.60 -4.98
N PRO A 255 11.54 5.19 -4.69
CA PRO A 255 11.84 3.84 -4.26
C PRO A 255 11.02 3.43 -3.04
N PHE A 256 10.42 2.25 -3.11
CA PHE A 256 9.70 1.61 -2.01
C PHE A 256 10.11 0.15 -1.87
N SER A 257 10.00 -0.37 -0.64
CA SER A 257 10.33 -1.76 -0.34
C SER A 257 9.11 -2.66 -0.50
N LEU A 258 9.38 -3.89 -0.94
CA LEU A 258 8.46 -5.00 -0.92
C LEU A 258 8.97 -5.94 0.16
N GLU A 259 8.30 -5.98 1.30
CA GLU A 259 8.67 -6.86 2.41
C GLU A 259 7.56 -7.88 2.62
N SER A 260 7.91 -9.17 2.68
CA SER A 260 7.05 -10.17 3.29
C SER A 260 7.27 -10.14 4.80
N LYS A 261 6.28 -10.57 5.58
CA LYS A 261 6.50 -10.77 7.02
C LYS A 261 7.67 -11.75 7.21
N GLY A 262 8.69 -11.35 7.98
CA GLY A 262 9.73 -12.29 8.41
C GLY A 262 9.13 -13.36 9.30
N ASP A 263 9.64 -14.59 9.22
CA ASP A 263 9.45 -15.57 10.28
C ASP A 263 9.90 -14.90 11.59
N GLU A 264 8.97 -14.54 12.46
CA GLU A 264 9.34 -14.40 13.86
C GLU A 264 9.78 -15.79 14.30
N GLY A 265 11.09 -15.90 14.55
CA GLY A 265 11.73 -17.16 14.86
C GLY A 265 10.93 -17.95 15.89
N THR A 266 10.71 -19.22 15.57
CA THR A 266 10.57 -20.25 16.59
C THR A 266 11.84 -20.19 17.44
N THR A 267 11.81 -19.39 18.51
CA THR A 267 12.77 -19.53 19.59
C THR A 267 12.39 -20.85 20.23
N PRO A 268 13.21 -21.91 20.16
CA PRO A 268 12.91 -23.10 20.94
C PRO A 268 12.90 -22.65 22.41
N ALA A 269 11.75 -22.79 23.07
CA ALA A 269 11.65 -22.60 24.50
C ALA A 269 12.79 -23.39 25.16
N PRO A 270 13.50 -22.83 26.16
CA PRO A 270 14.53 -23.58 26.86
C PRO A 270 13.88 -24.83 27.44
N ALA A 271 14.40 -26.00 27.03
CA ALA A 271 13.92 -27.29 27.48
C ALA A 271 13.99 -27.34 29.01
N THR A 272 12.84 -27.49 29.65
CA THR A 272 12.74 -27.80 31.08
C THR A 272 13.41 -29.16 31.32
N PRO A 273 14.32 -29.30 32.30
CA PRO A 273 14.94 -30.59 32.57
C PRO A 273 13.93 -31.52 33.24
N THR A 274 13.50 -32.56 32.52
CA THR A 274 12.66 -33.63 33.05
C THR A 274 13.51 -34.47 34.02
N THR A 275 13.14 -34.45 35.30
CA THR A 275 13.71 -35.31 36.33
C THR A 275 13.24 -36.75 36.10
N THR A 276 14.14 -37.63 35.67
CA THR A 276 13.87 -39.07 35.59
C THR A 276 14.06 -39.70 36.96
N THR A 277 12.97 -39.95 37.68
CA THR A 277 12.96 -40.89 38.80
C THR A 277 13.02 -42.32 38.26
N SER A 278 14.14 -43.00 38.55
CA SER A 278 14.36 -44.42 38.29
C SER A 278 13.56 -45.27 39.29
N THR A 279 12.58 -46.03 38.81
CA THR A 279 11.96 -47.12 39.57
C THR A 279 12.67 -48.42 39.19
N THR A 280 13.48 -48.95 40.11
CA THR A 280 14.01 -50.31 40.07
C THR A 280 12.90 -51.30 40.43
N GLY A 281 12.62 -52.24 39.54
CA GLY A 281 11.72 -53.36 39.77
C GLY A 281 12.34 -54.65 39.22
N SER A 282 12.65 -55.53 40.13
CA SER A 282 13.20 -56.89 39.98
C SER A 282 12.20 -57.88 39.39
N GLU A 283 12.65 -58.70 38.44
CA GLU A 283 12.72 -60.18 38.50
C GLU A 283 13.47 -60.73 37.28
#